data_AF-A0A344TRS9-F1
#
_entry.id   AF-A0A344TRS9-F1
#
_cell.length_a   1.000
_cell.length_b   1.000
_cell.length_c   1.000
_cell.angle_alpha   90.00
_cell.angle_beta   90.00
_cell.angle_gamma   90.00
#
_symmetry.space_group_name_H-M   'P 1'
#
loop_
_entity.id
_entity.type
_entity.pdbx_description
1 polymer ?
#
loop_
_entity_poly.entity_id
_entity_poly.type
_entity_poly.pdbx_seq_one_letter_code
_entity_poly.pdbx_strand_id
1 'polypeptide(L)'
;MKKIKLNTLTLDLWDSMSMPAVADNWFNYYLINQSGTGSTIEDVRRHYSGAILRLRSDDLAGAVIELENADYTLQNMAMNFNPLHCAWACLIATIDSEPLKSYDHDYLMEIVERCSADGLTAAILNESLEDVKKTRIRAQALLS
;
A
#
# COMPACT_ATOMS: atom_id res chain seq x y z
N MET A 1 11.71 -11.32 10.28
CA MET A 1 11.15 -11.61 8.95
C MET A 1 10.02 -12.63 9.09
N LYS A 2 8.97 -12.55 8.27
CA LYS A 2 7.83 -13.49 8.23
C LYS A 2 7.87 -14.27 6.92
N LYS A 3 7.85 -15.61 6.99
CA LYS A 3 7.76 -16.46 5.79
C LYS A 3 6.29 -16.69 5.43
N ILE A 4 5.94 -16.50 4.17
CA ILE A 4 4.62 -16.79 3.61
C ILE A 4 4.81 -17.80 2.49
N LYS A 5 4.06 -18.90 2.55
CA LYS A 5 3.99 -19.87 1.47
C LYS A 5 2.67 -19.69 0.74
N LEU A 6 2.75 -19.43 -0.56
CA LEU A 6 1.61 -19.44 -1.47
C LEU A 6 1.43 -20.87 -2.02
N ASN A 7 0.93 -21.05 -3.24
CA ASN A 7 0.80 -22.38 -3.83
C ASN A 7 2.19 -22.98 -4.13
N THR A 8 3.01 -22.25 -4.88
CA THR A 8 4.34 -22.67 -5.30
C THR A 8 5.44 -21.73 -4.81
N LEU A 9 5.15 -20.44 -4.70
CA LEU A 9 6.09 -19.41 -4.27
C LEU A 9 6.29 -19.43 -2.76
N THR A 10 7.55 -19.22 -2.36
CA THR A 10 7.90 -18.92 -0.97
C THR A 10 8.40 -17.50 -0.87
N LEU A 11 7.72 -16.68 -0.06
CA LEU A 11 8.06 -15.29 0.18
C LEU A 11 8.68 -15.15 1.57
N ASP A 12 9.79 -14.43 1.68
CA ASP A 12 10.25 -13.90 2.97
C ASP A 12 9.91 -12.42 3.01
N LEU A 13 9.15 -12.00 4.02
CA LEU A 13 8.76 -10.61 4.23
C LEU A 13 9.61 -10.00 5.34
N TRP A 14 10.05 -8.76 5.12
CA TRP A 14 10.63 -7.91 6.15
C TRP A 14 9.64 -7.76 7.32
N ASP A 15 10.18 -7.74 8.54
CA ASP A 15 9.44 -7.15 9.67
C ASP A 15 9.86 -5.68 9.81
N SER A 16 9.18 -4.92 10.69
CA SER A 16 9.46 -3.50 10.84
C SER A 16 10.85 -3.18 11.40
N MET A 17 11.53 -4.15 12.03
CA MET A 17 12.84 -3.94 12.66
C MET A 17 14.01 -4.33 11.74
N SER A 18 13.76 -5.21 10.77
CA SER A 18 14.77 -5.75 9.86
C SER A 18 14.72 -5.14 8.46
N MET A 19 13.69 -4.34 8.17
CA MET A 19 13.51 -3.71 6.86
C MET A 19 14.65 -2.73 6.54
N PRO A 20 15.34 -2.87 5.39
CA PRO A 20 16.32 -1.91 4.92
C PRO A 20 15.70 -0.53 4.66
N ALA A 21 16.45 0.54 4.91
CA ALA A 21 15.97 1.92 4.75
C ALA A 21 15.39 2.23 3.36
N VAL A 22 15.96 1.64 2.29
CA VAL A 22 15.44 1.83 0.93
C VAL A 22 14.04 1.23 0.78
N ALA A 23 13.82 0.00 1.27
CA ALA A 23 12.51 -0.64 1.26
C ALA A 23 11.51 0.12 2.13
N ASP A 24 11.94 0.61 3.29
CA ASP A 24 11.10 1.40 4.21
C ASP A 24 10.64 2.72 3.58
N ASN A 25 11.54 3.43 2.91
CA ASN A 25 11.19 4.68 2.22
C ASN A 25 10.14 4.47 1.14
N TRP A 26 10.28 3.43 0.31
CA TRP A 26 9.29 3.10 -0.72
C TRP A 26 7.97 2.62 -0.12
N PHE A 27 8.02 1.78 0.92
CA PHE A 27 6.85 1.36 1.68
C PHE A 27 6.05 2.55 2.19
N ASN A 28 6.72 3.50 2.86
CA ASN A 28 6.09 4.70 3.40
C ASN A 28 5.55 5.61 2.28
N TYR A 29 6.29 5.78 1.18
CA TYR A 29 5.85 6.53 0.02
C TYR A 29 4.51 6.00 -0.52
N TYR A 30 4.41 4.68 -0.73
CA TYR A 30 3.18 4.07 -1.24
C TYR A 30 2.03 4.11 -0.22
N LEU A 31 2.31 3.97 1.09
CA LEU A 31 1.27 4.13 2.12
C LEU A 31 0.72 5.56 2.15
N ILE A 32 1.57 6.58 2.02
CA ILE A 32 1.14 7.99 1.97
C ILE A 32 0.23 8.20 0.75
N ASN A 33 0.64 7.73 -0.43
CA ASN A 33 -0.18 7.82 -1.64
C ASN A 33 -1.55 7.13 -1.47
N GLN A 34 -1.57 5.92 -0.90
CA GLN A 34 -2.81 5.20 -0.62
C GLN A 34 -3.71 5.97 0.36
N SER A 35 -3.16 6.57 1.42
CA SER A 35 -3.96 7.33 2.39
C SER A 35 -4.57 8.60 1.81
N GLY A 36 -3.84 9.28 0.90
CA GLY A 36 -4.28 10.52 0.26
C GLY A 36 -5.28 10.29 -0.86
N THR A 37 -4.98 9.36 -1.77
CA THR A 37 -5.73 9.18 -3.03
C THR A 37 -6.54 7.89 -3.09
N GLY A 38 -6.11 6.81 -2.45
CA GLY A 38 -6.75 5.51 -2.60
C GLY A 38 -6.63 4.93 -4.02
N SER A 39 -7.34 3.84 -4.27
CA SER A 39 -7.26 3.09 -5.54
C SER A 39 -8.53 2.30 -5.90
N THR A 40 -9.63 2.55 -5.20
CA THR A 40 -10.91 1.85 -5.40
C THR A 40 -12.05 2.81 -5.72
N ILE A 41 -13.14 2.28 -6.27
CA ILE A 41 -14.34 3.09 -6.51
C ILE A 41 -14.97 3.58 -5.19
N GLU A 42 -14.80 2.82 -4.11
CA GLU A 42 -15.18 3.23 -2.76
C GLU A 42 -14.37 4.44 -2.28
N ASP A 43 -13.07 4.51 -2.59
CA ASP A 43 -12.23 5.66 -2.29
C ASP A 43 -12.70 6.91 -3.05
N VAL A 44 -13.03 6.78 -4.33
CA VAL A 44 -13.62 7.87 -5.14
C VAL A 44 -14.89 8.41 -4.47
N ARG A 45 -15.79 7.51 -4.07
CA ARG A 45 -17.06 7.88 -3.39
C ARG A 45 -16.81 8.55 -2.05
N ARG A 46 -15.80 8.11 -1.29
CA ARG A 46 -15.38 8.74 -0.04
C ARG A 46 -14.92 10.18 -0.29
N HIS A 47 -14.09 10.42 -1.29
CA HIS A 47 -13.61 11.75 -1.66
C HIS A 47 -14.77 12.68 -2.09
N TYR A 48 -15.68 12.22 -2.96
CA TYR A 48 -16.86 13.01 -3.30
C TYR A 48 -17.75 13.34 -2.10
N SER A 49 -17.95 12.39 -1.20
CA SER A 49 -18.71 12.63 0.04
C SER A 49 -18.01 13.65 0.94
N GLY A 50 -16.67 13.57 1.04
CA GLY A 50 -15.84 14.53 1.76
C GLY A 50 -15.89 15.94 1.17
N ALA A 51 -15.90 16.07 -0.16
CA ALA A 51 -16.05 17.34 -0.85
C ALA A 51 -17.41 17.98 -0.54
N ILE A 52 -18.51 17.21 -0.64
CA ILE A 52 -19.87 17.70 -0.32
C ILE A 52 -19.96 18.19 1.13
N LEU A 53 -19.37 17.46 2.09
CA LEU A 53 -19.38 17.85 3.50
C LEU A 53 -18.64 19.18 3.73
N ARG A 54 -17.50 19.37 3.08
CA ARG A 54 -16.70 20.59 3.19
C ARG A 54 -17.37 21.79 2.52
N LEU A 55 -17.99 21.60 1.36
CA LEU A 55 -18.83 22.63 0.73
C LEU A 55 -19.97 23.08 1.65
N ARG A 56 -20.61 22.15 2.38
CA ARG A 56 -21.66 22.47 3.37
C ARG A 56 -21.13 23.21 4.60
N SER A 57 -19.83 23.19 4.82
CA SER A 57 -19.16 23.83 5.96
C SER A 57 -18.37 25.08 5.55
N ASP A 58 -18.62 25.60 4.33
CA ASP A 58 -17.90 26.72 3.71
C ASP A 58 -16.36 26.54 3.61
N ASP A 59 -15.87 25.30 3.71
CA ASP A 59 -14.45 24.94 3.49
C ASP A 59 -14.20 24.66 2.00
N LEU A 60 -14.16 25.72 1.20
CA LEU A 60 -13.94 25.60 -0.24
C LEU A 60 -12.57 24.99 -0.57
N ALA A 61 -11.52 25.37 0.16
CA ALA A 61 -10.16 24.89 -0.10
C ALA A 61 -10.06 23.37 0.12
N GLY A 62 -10.61 22.88 1.23
CA GLY A 62 -10.64 21.43 1.47
C GLY A 62 -11.57 20.70 0.51
N ALA A 63 -12.66 21.31 0.04
CA ALA A 63 -13.52 20.71 -0.97
C ALA A 63 -12.80 20.51 -2.31
N VAL A 64 -12.00 21.49 -2.75
CA VAL A 64 -11.17 21.38 -3.95
C VAL A 64 -10.16 20.22 -3.82
N ILE A 65 -9.47 20.14 -2.69
CA ILE A 65 -8.52 19.05 -2.42
C ILE A 65 -9.19 17.67 -2.52
N GLU A 66 -10.39 17.50 -1.97
CA GLU A 66 -11.12 16.23 -2.07
C GLU A 66 -11.53 15.90 -3.51
N LEU A 67 -11.87 16.89 -4.34
CA LEU A 67 -12.17 16.66 -5.75
C LEU A 67 -10.91 16.29 -6.55
N GLU A 68 -9.78 16.95 -6.29
CA GLU A 68 -8.49 16.61 -6.88
C GLU A 68 -8.07 15.19 -6.49
N ASN A 69 -8.22 14.82 -5.20
CA ASN A 69 -7.96 13.46 -4.74
C ASN A 69 -8.84 12.44 -5.44
N ALA A 70 -10.13 12.72 -5.66
CA ALA A 70 -11.02 11.83 -6.41
C ALA A 70 -10.56 11.64 -7.87
N ASP A 71 -10.08 12.70 -8.52
CA ASP A 71 -9.51 12.61 -9.88
C ASP A 71 -8.24 11.76 -9.90
N TYR A 72 -7.33 11.96 -8.94
CA TYR A 72 -6.16 11.10 -8.79
C TYR A 72 -6.53 9.64 -8.52
N THR A 73 -7.56 9.35 -7.70
CA THR A 73 -8.05 7.98 -7.51
C THR A 73 -8.52 7.36 -8.82
N LEU A 74 -9.27 8.12 -9.64
CA LEU A 74 -9.76 7.66 -10.94
C LEU A 74 -8.61 7.40 -11.92
N GLN A 75 -7.60 8.26 -11.94
CA GLN A 75 -6.39 8.07 -12.74
C GLN A 75 -5.64 6.81 -12.31
N ASN A 76 -5.47 6.61 -10.99
CA ASN A 76 -4.86 5.40 -10.44
C ASN A 76 -5.60 4.14 -10.93
N MET A 77 -6.93 4.12 -10.83
CA MET A 77 -7.75 3.01 -11.31
C MET A 77 -7.60 2.77 -12.81
N ALA A 78 -7.60 3.84 -13.62
CA ALA A 78 -7.44 3.74 -15.06
C ALA A 78 -6.06 3.19 -15.49
N MET A 79 -5.04 3.44 -14.68
CA MET A 79 -3.68 2.92 -14.88
C MET A 79 -3.45 1.54 -14.23
N ASN A 80 -4.47 0.95 -13.59
CA ASN A 80 -4.32 -0.22 -12.72
C ASN A 80 -3.26 -0.02 -11.60
N PHE A 81 -3.00 1.23 -11.23
CA PHE A 81 -2.10 1.59 -10.15
C PHE A 81 -2.80 1.40 -8.81
N ASN A 82 -2.28 0.49 -7.98
CA ASN A 82 -2.73 0.30 -6.62
C ASN A 82 -1.58 0.53 -5.63
N PRO A 83 -1.51 1.71 -4.98
CA PRO A 83 -0.42 2.02 -4.06
C PRO A 83 -0.43 1.13 -2.80
N LEU A 84 -1.59 0.62 -2.35
CA LEU A 84 -1.61 -0.36 -1.25
C LEU A 84 -0.89 -1.66 -1.64
N HIS A 85 -1.11 -2.13 -2.86
CA HIS A 85 -0.44 -3.33 -3.38
C HIS A 85 1.07 -3.10 -3.53
N CYS A 86 1.47 -1.94 -4.05
CA CYS A 86 2.88 -1.57 -4.15
C CYS A 86 3.54 -1.49 -2.77
N ALA A 87 2.87 -0.88 -1.77
CA ALA A 87 3.34 -0.86 -0.39
C ALA A 87 3.53 -2.29 0.14
N TRP A 88 2.57 -3.19 -0.06
CA TRP A 88 2.73 -4.58 0.35
C TRP A 88 3.93 -5.26 -0.34
N ALA A 89 4.12 -5.03 -1.64
CA ALA A 89 5.23 -5.62 -2.38
C ALA A 89 6.61 -5.14 -1.86
N CYS A 90 6.72 -3.90 -1.36
CA CYS A 90 7.93 -3.43 -0.68
C CYS A 90 8.28 -4.21 0.60
N LEU A 91 7.32 -4.94 1.19
CA LEU A 91 7.60 -5.81 2.34
C LEU A 91 8.37 -7.07 1.94
N ILE A 92 8.36 -7.47 0.66
CA ILE A 92 8.99 -8.71 0.22
C ILE A 92 10.52 -8.52 0.25
N ALA A 93 11.21 -9.33 1.05
CA ALA A 93 12.66 -9.42 1.07
C ALA A 93 13.14 -10.29 -0.09
N THR A 94 12.55 -11.48 -0.22
CA THR A 94 12.90 -12.45 -1.27
C THR A 94 11.68 -13.21 -1.78
N ILE A 95 11.78 -13.71 -3.00
CA ILE A 95 10.86 -14.66 -3.63
C ILE A 95 11.69 -15.87 -4.04
N ASP A 96 11.37 -17.04 -3.49
CA ASP A 96 12.13 -18.27 -3.68
C ASP A 96 13.64 -18.11 -3.38
N SER A 97 13.95 -17.31 -2.35
CA SER A 97 15.30 -16.92 -1.91
C SER A 97 16.01 -15.86 -2.76
N GLU A 98 15.42 -15.40 -3.86
CA GLU A 98 15.98 -14.32 -4.68
C GLU A 98 15.48 -12.94 -4.22
N PRO A 99 16.36 -11.95 -3.99
CA PRO A 99 15.96 -10.63 -3.56
C PRO A 99 15.20 -9.86 -4.64
N LEU A 100 14.38 -8.89 -4.23
CA LEU A 100 13.77 -7.94 -5.17
C LEU A 100 14.84 -7.14 -5.93
N LYS A 101 14.58 -6.91 -7.21
CA LYS A 101 15.49 -6.19 -8.11
C LYS A 101 15.28 -4.68 -8.10
N SER A 102 14.06 -4.25 -7.81
CA SER A 102 13.64 -2.84 -7.83
C SER A 102 12.48 -2.60 -6.87
N TYR A 103 12.15 -1.32 -6.67
CA TYR A 103 10.95 -0.84 -5.98
C TYR A 103 10.14 0.12 -6.86
N ASP A 104 10.41 0.14 -8.18
CA ASP A 104 9.59 0.90 -9.13
C ASP A 104 8.20 0.29 -9.29
N HIS A 105 7.26 1.10 -9.76
CA HIS A 105 5.86 0.73 -9.86
C HIS A 105 5.63 -0.51 -10.72
N ASP A 106 6.20 -0.52 -11.94
CA ASP A 106 5.94 -1.57 -12.93
C ASP A 106 6.42 -2.92 -12.41
N TYR A 107 7.62 -2.95 -11.82
CA TYR A 107 8.18 -4.17 -11.23
C TYR A 107 7.36 -4.63 -10.01
N LEU A 108 6.97 -3.73 -9.11
CA LEU A 108 6.19 -4.11 -7.93
C LEU A 108 4.80 -4.64 -8.31
N MET A 109 4.16 -4.08 -9.34
CA MET A 109 2.90 -4.61 -9.85
C MET A 109 3.07 -5.99 -10.49
N GLU A 110 4.12 -6.21 -11.28
CA GLU A 110 4.44 -7.54 -11.83
C GLU A 110 4.58 -8.58 -10.70
N ILE A 111 5.27 -8.22 -9.61
CA ILE A 111 5.40 -9.09 -8.44
C ILE A 111 4.04 -9.40 -7.80
N VAL A 112 3.18 -8.39 -7.63
CA VAL A 112 1.84 -8.59 -7.05
C VAL A 112 0.98 -9.48 -7.94
N GLU A 113 1.01 -9.27 -9.25
CA GLU A 113 0.30 -10.09 -10.23
C GLU A 113 0.78 -11.54 -10.19
N ARG A 114 2.10 -11.75 -10.19
CA ARG A 114 2.72 -13.09 -10.06
C ARG A 114 2.30 -13.77 -8.76
N CYS A 115 2.30 -13.06 -7.64
CA CYS A 115 1.86 -13.61 -6.35
C CYS A 115 0.35 -13.91 -6.36
N SER A 116 -0.47 -13.05 -6.97
CA SER A 116 -1.92 -13.24 -7.10
C SER A 116 -2.25 -14.47 -7.94
N ALA A 117 -1.54 -14.68 -9.05
CA ALA A 117 -1.64 -15.89 -9.87
C ALA A 117 -1.25 -17.16 -9.09
N ASP A 118 -0.36 -17.04 -8.11
CA ASP A 118 0.06 -18.14 -7.23
C ASP A 118 -0.73 -18.27 -5.92
N GLY A 119 -1.84 -17.52 -5.77
CA GLY A 119 -2.77 -17.68 -4.63
C GLY A 119 -2.65 -16.62 -3.54
N LEU A 120 -1.97 -15.50 -3.78
CA LEU A 120 -2.10 -14.32 -2.91
C LEU A 120 -3.55 -13.84 -2.92
N THR A 121 -4.13 -13.71 -1.73
CA THR A 121 -5.47 -13.16 -1.55
C THR A 121 -5.41 -11.81 -0.86
N ALA A 122 -6.46 -11.00 -1.01
CA ALA A 122 -6.59 -9.74 -0.28
C ALA A 122 -6.48 -9.93 1.25
N ALA A 123 -6.91 -11.07 1.78
CA ALA A 123 -6.77 -11.39 3.20
C ALA A 123 -5.30 -11.51 3.62
N ILE A 124 -4.49 -12.27 2.87
CA ILE A 124 -3.06 -12.45 3.13
C ILE A 124 -2.32 -11.11 3.03
N LEU A 125 -2.63 -10.33 1.98
CA LEU A 125 -2.05 -9.01 1.76
C LEU A 125 -2.33 -8.07 2.94
N ASN A 126 -3.60 -7.96 3.33
CA ASN A 126 -4.02 -7.07 4.42
C ASN A 126 -3.46 -7.50 5.78
N GLU A 127 -3.46 -8.81 6.08
CA GLU A 127 -2.87 -9.32 7.33
C GLU A 127 -1.38 -8.97 7.42
N SER A 128 -0.64 -9.15 6.33
CA SER A 128 0.79 -8.85 6.28
C SER A 128 1.09 -7.37 6.50
N LEU A 129 0.29 -6.48 5.90
CA LEU A 129 0.40 -5.04 6.13
C LEU A 129 0.11 -4.66 7.58
N GLU A 130 -0.95 -5.23 8.17
CA GLU A 130 -1.34 -4.94 9.55
C GLU A 130 -0.32 -5.43 10.58
N ASP A 131 0.33 -6.57 10.33
CA ASP A 131 1.41 -7.08 11.19
C ASP A 131 2.58 -6.10 11.25
N VAL A 132 3.00 -5.55 10.11
CA VAL A 132 4.08 -4.56 10.05
C VAL A 132 3.69 -3.26 10.74
N LYS A 133 2.47 -2.75 10.50
CA LYS A 133 1.97 -1.53 11.16
C LYS A 133 1.91 -1.67 12.68
N LYS A 134 1.36 -2.78 13.20
CA LYS A 134 1.29 -3.04 14.65
C LYS A 134 2.67 -3.09 15.28
N THR A 135 3.64 -3.70 14.59
CA THR A 135 5.01 -3.81 15.10
C THR A 135 5.69 -2.44 15.17
N ARG A 136 5.45 -1.56 14.19
CA ARG A 136 5.93 -0.16 14.21
C ARG A 136 5.37 0.65 15.38
N ILE A 137 4.07 0.55 15.64
CA ILE A 137 3.42 1.26 16.76
C ILE A 137 4.01 0.82 18.10
N ARG A 138 4.23 -0.49 18.28
CA ARG A 138 4.85 -1.03 19.51
C ARG A 138 6.30 -0.56 19.68
N ALA A 139 7.08 -0.50 18.59
CA ALA A 139 8.44 -0.01 18.64
C ALA A 139 8.52 1.47 19.05
N GLN A 140 7.62 2.30 18.56
CA GLN A 140 7.54 3.72 18.95
C GLN A 140 7.15 3.90 20.43
N ALA A 141 6.21 3.10 20.93
CA ALA A 141 5.79 3.15 22.34
C ALA A 141 6.87 2.71 23.34
N LEU A 142 7.89 1.97 22.91
CA LEU A 142 9.04 1.58 23.73
C LEU A 142 10.15 2.64 23.78
N LEU A 143 10.08 3.64 22.90
CA LEU A 143 11.06 4.73 22.76
C LEU A 143 10.53 6.07 23.32
N SER A 144 9.28 6.12 23.76
CA SER A 144 8.60 7.26 24.38
C SER A 144 8.48 7.09 25.90
#